data_AF-D8MUJ1-F1
#
_entry.id   AF-D8MUJ1-F1
#
_cell.length_a   1.000
_cell.length_b   1.000
_cell.length_c   1.000
_cell.angle_alpha   90.00
_cell.angle_beta   90.00
_cell.angle_gamma   90.00
#
_symmetry.space_group_name_H-M   'P 1'
#
loop_
_entity.id
_entity.type
_entity.pdbx_description
1 polymer ?
#
loop_
_entity_poly.entity_id
_entity_poly.type
_entity_poly.pdbx_seq_one_letter_code
_entity_poly.pdbx_strand_id
1 'polypeptide(L)' 'MRTAVINKRAGGMGLILGRKAFKKSMKDGVALINSVQDVYLAKDVTIA' A
#
# COMPACT_ATOMS: atom_id res chain seq x y z
N MET A 1 -9.14 0.83 15.05
CA MET A 1 -8.57 0.07 13.92
C MET A 1 -7.37 0.83 13.36
N ARG A 2 -6.18 0.21 13.23
CA ARG A 2 -5.03 0.76 12.50
C ARG A 2 -4.89 -0.02 11.20
N THR A 3 -5.15 0.63 10.07
CA THR A 3 -5.32 -0.02 8.75
C THR A 3 -4.05 -0.14 7.93
N ALA A 4 -2.97 0.55 8.34
CA ALA A 4 -1.65 0.47 7.72
C ALA A 4 -0.61 0.41 8.83
N VAL A 5 0.34 -0.52 8.69
CA VAL A 5 1.51 -0.62 9.57
C VAL A 5 2.69 -0.08 8.78
N ILE A 6 3.31 0.98 9.30
CA ILE A 6 4.55 1.55 8.75
C ILE A 6 5.71 0.84 9.46
N ASN A 7 6.57 0.17 8.71
CA ASN A 7 7.82 -0.36 9.26
C ASN A 7 8.88 0.75 9.21
N LYS A 8 9.41 1.17 10.38
CA LYS A 8 10.52 2.13 10.50
C LYS A 8 11.84 1.48 10.92
N ARG A 9 11.87 0.15 11.16
CA ARG A 9 12.97 -0.54 11.86
C ARG A 9 14.19 -0.84 10.96
N ALA A 10 14.02 -0.85 9.64
CA ALA A 10 15.06 -1.26 8.69
C ALA A 10 15.52 -0.13 7.74
N GLY A 11 15.24 1.13 8.05
CA GLY A 11 15.59 2.27 7.17
C GLY A 11 14.78 2.38 5.86
N GLY A 12 14.06 1.33 5.46
CA GLY A 12 13.11 1.35 4.35
C GLY A 12 11.70 1.76 4.79
N MET A 13 11.10 2.73 4.09
CA MET A 13 9.65 2.98 4.17
C MET A 13 8.92 1.96 3.30
N GLY A 14 7.96 1.23 3.87
CA GLY A 14 7.12 0.29 3.12
C GLY A 14 5.76 0.09 3.77
N LEU A 15 4.76 -0.20 2.95
CA LEU A 15 3.38 -0.43 3.37
C LEU A 15 3.06 -1.94 3.34
N ILE A 16 2.64 -2.51 4.48
CA ILE A 16 2.20 -3.91 4.52
C ILE A 16 0.71 -3.99 4.18
N LEU A 17 0.39 -4.33 2.92
CA LEU A 17 -0.99 -4.36 2.41
C LEU A 17 -1.60 -5.77 2.32
N GLY A 18 -0.78 -6.82 2.25
CA GLY A 18 -1.21 -8.18 1.87
C GLY A 18 -2.42 -8.69 2.65
N ARG A 19 -2.40 -8.63 3.99
CA ARG A 19 -3.51 -9.12 4.83
C ARG A 19 -4.87 -8.46 4.54
N LYS A 20 -4.88 -7.22 4.04
CA LYS A 20 -6.11 -6.49 3.70
C LYS A 20 -6.57 -6.79 2.28
N ALA A 21 -5.65 -6.87 1.32
CA ALA A 21 -5.95 -7.23 -0.06
C ALA A 21 -6.48 -8.69 -0.16
N PHE A 22 -5.82 -9.64 0.51
CA PHE A 22 -6.21 -11.06 0.49
C PHE A 22 -7.44 -11.39 1.35
N LYS A 23 -7.99 -10.42 2.09
CA LYS A 23 -9.26 -10.56 2.81
C LYS A 23 -10.47 -10.07 2.03
N LYS A 24 -10.27 -9.45 0.86
CA LYS A 24 -11.35 -9.03 -0.03
C LYS A 24 -11.59 -10.06 -1.13
N SER A 25 -12.66 -9.87 -1.90
CA SER A 25 -12.84 -10.62 -3.15
C SER A 25 -11.61 -10.40 -4.06
N MET A 26 -11.29 -11.37 -4.92
CA MET A 26 -10.12 -11.29 -5.79
C MET A 26 -10.08 -9.99 -6.59
N LYS A 27 -11.21 -9.60 -7.18
CA LYS A 27 -11.34 -8.37 -7.98
C LYS A 27 -11.01 -7.12 -7.15
N ASP A 28 -11.56 -7.03 -5.95
CA ASP A 28 -11.33 -5.88 -5.07
C ASP A 28 -9.91 -5.86 -4.49
N GLY A 29 -9.34 -7.03 -4.24
CA GLY A 29 -7.95 -7.18 -3.79
C GLY A 29 -6.96 -6.69 -4.84
N VAL A 30 -7.16 -7.08 -6.10
CA VAL A 30 -6.36 -6.61 -7.24
C VAL A 30 -6.48 -5.11 -7.42
N ALA A 31 -7.72 -4.57 -7.40
CA ALA A 31 -7.95 -3.13 -7.50
C ALA A 31 -7.21 -2.37 -6.38
N LEU A 32 -7.30 -2.86 -5.14
CA LEU A 32 -6.63 -2.24 -4.00
C LEU A 32 -5.10 -2.26 -4.13
N ILE A 33 -4.52 -3.33 -4.67
CA ILE A 33 -3.07 -3.41 -4.90
C ILE A 33 -2.67 -2.39 -5.96
N ASN A 34 -3.37 -2.32 -7.10
CA ASN A 34 -3.04 -1.41 -8.19
C ASN A 34 -3.15 0.06 -7.76
N SER A 35 -4.22 0.44 -7.05
CA SER A 35 -4.38 1.83 -6.57
C SER A 35 -3.23 2.30 -5.68
N VAL A 36 -2.59 1.39 -4.93
CA VAL A 36 -1.42 1.73 -4.12
C VAL A 36 -0.18 1.90 -4.98
N GLN A 37 -0.01 1.07 -6.02
CA GLN A 37 1.09 1.22 -6.98
C GLN A 37 0.97 2.53 -7.77
N ASP A 38 -0.26 2.95 -8.10
CA ASP A 38 -0.51 4.22 -8.79
C ASP A 38 0.05 5.41 -7.99
N VAL A 39 -0.02 5.39 -6.66
CA VAL A 39 0.55 6.43 -5.78
C VAL A 39 2.08 6.47 -5.88
N TYR A 40 2.76 5.33 -6.04
CA TYR A 40 4.22 5.31 -6.23
C TYR A 40 4.65 5.78 -7.62
N LEU A 41 3.75 5.73 -8.61
CA LEU A 41 3.99 6.17 -9.98
C LEU A 41 3.52 7.61 -10.25
N ALA A 42 2.75 8.18 -9.32
CA ALA A 42 2.20 9.52 -9.37
C ALA A 42 3.31 10.58 -9.31
N LYS A 43 3.53 11.32 -10.41
CA LYS A 43 4.61 12.30 -10.55
C LYS A 43 4.42 13.56 -9.70
N ASP A 44 3.19 13.82 -9.32
CA ASP A 44 2.75 14.86 -8.39
C ASP A 44 3.09 14.53 -6.94
N VAL A 45 3.37 13.27 -6.62
CA VAL A 45 3.83 12.86 -5.29
C VAL A 45 5.33 13.12 -5.17
N THR A 46 5.69 14.28 -4.62
CA THR A 46 7.08 14.62 -4.31
C THR A 46 7.45 14.20 -2.89
N ILE A 47 8.73 13.84 -2.68
CA ILE A 47 9.27 13.67 -1.32
C ILE A 47 9.49 15.08 -0.76
N ALA A 48 8.82 15.41 0.35
CA ALA A 48 9.00 16.68 1.06
C ALA A 48 10.38 16.76 1.74
#